data_AF-A0A7S2SQE2-F1
#
_entry.id   AF-A0A7S2SQE2-F1
#
_cell.length_a   1.000
_cell.length_b   1.000
_cell.length_c   1.000
_cell.angle_alpha   90.00
_cell.angle_beta   90.00
_cell.angle_gamma   90.00
#
_symmetry.space_group_name_H-M   'P 1'
#
loop_
_entity.id
_entity.type
_entity.pdbx_description
1 polymer ?
#
loop_
_entity_poly.entity_id
_entity_poly.type
_entity_poly.pdbx_seq_one_letter_code
_entity_poly.pdbx_strand_id
1 'polypeptide(L)'
;GYARQSVAPPFRASQFHETVWVSLGRRNVASQDLVTFAQDNLRCVDWKSMTLELLTGSITNATAEDLVHFYSLSRPVRENETVDFFVSHSWHDDPVTKFERLRQVVSAFRRVKGRDPTFWLDKVCIDQTSLGDSLKVLPINVMACRKMLVLFGPTYPRRLWCVWELC
;
A
#
# COMPACT_ATOMS: atom_id res chain seq x y z
N GLY A 1 -8.37 -52.53 -58.71
CA GLY A 1 -9.21 -51.42 -59.18
C GLY A 1 -9.13 -50.30 -58.16
N TYR A 2 -8.69 -49.13 -58.61
CA TYR A 2 -8.56 -47.91 -57.83
C TYR A 2 -9.87 -47.49 -57.14
N ALA A 3 -9.81 -47.11 -55.87
CA ALA A 3 -10.77 -46.19 -55.26
C ALA A 3 -10.02 -45.22 -54.35
N ARG A 4 -9.93 -43.97 -54.82
CA ARG A 4 -9.42 -42.79 -54.10
C ARG A 4 -10.39 -42.49 -52.96
N GLN A 5 -9.89 -42.33 -51.73
CA GLN A 5 -10.59 -41.55 -50.71
C GLN A 5 -9.89 -40.21 -50.53
N SER A 6 -10.68 -39.17 -50.78
CA SER A 6 -10.34 -37.77 -50.77
C SER A 6 -10.27 -37.22 -49.35
N VAL A 7 -9.12 -36.60 -49.05
CA VAL A 7 -8.93 -35.32 -48.36
C VAL A 7 -9.72 -35.10 -47.05
N ALA A 8 -9.00 -35.20 -45.94
CA ALA A 8 -9.37 -34.66 -44.64
C ALA A 8 -9.56 -33.13 -44.69
N PRO A 9 -10.53 -32.55 -43.97
CA PRO A 9 -10.52 -31.12 -43.70
C PRO A 9 -9.46 -30.80 -42.63
N PRO A 10 -8.58 -29.80 -42.82
CA PRO A 10 -7.68 -29.34 -41.78
C PRO A 10 -8.42 -28.28 -40.97
N PHE A 11 -9.05 -28.65 -39.85
CA PHE A 11 -9.50 -27.66 -38.88
C PHE A 11 -8.64 -27.70 -37.63
N ARG A 12 -7.71 -26.74 -37.64
CA ARG A 12 -6.83 -26.22 -36.60
C ARG A 12 -7.22 -26.64 -35.18
N ALA A 13 -6.35 -27.40 -34.53
CA ALA A 13 -6.25 -27.38 -33.08
C ALA A 13 -5.96 -25.93 -32.65
N SER A 14 -6.93 -25.26 -32.04
CA SER A 14 -6.69 -24.07 -31.26
C SER A 14 -5.73 -24.48 -30.14
N GLN A 15 -4.50 -24.00 -30.19
CA GLN A 15 -3.57 -24.05 -29.06
C GLN A 15 -4.24 -23.31 -27.91
N PHE A 16 -4.93 -24.07 -27.05
CA PHE A 16 -5.29 -23.59 -25.73
C PHE A 16 -3.96 -23.44 -24.98
N HIS A 17 -3.64 -22.21 -24.57
CA HIS A 17 -2.53 -21.99 -23.65
C HIS A 17 -2.84 -22.76 -22.36
N GLU A 18 -2.07 -23.82 -22.11
CA GLU A 18 -2.13 -24.56 -20.87
C GLU A 18 -1.69 -23.61 -19.75
N THR A 19 -2.67 -23.17 -18.95
CA THR A 19 -2.39 -22.31 -17.81
C THR A 19 -1.87 -23.19 -16.68
N VAL A 20 -0.57 -23.09 -16.41
CA VAL A 20 0.06 -23.81 -15.31
C VAL A 20 -0.09 -23.00 -14.02
N TRP A 21 -0.89 -23.50 -13.10
CA TRP A 21 -1.03 -22.92 -11.76
C TRP A 21 -0.02 -23.57 -10.82
N VAL A 22 0.96 -22.79 -10.37
CA VAL A 22 1.92 -23.23 -9.34
C VAL A 22 1.57 -22.51 -8.04
N SER A 23 1.13 -23.25 -7.03
CA SER A 23 0.93 -22.69 -5.69
C SER A 23 2.30 -22.38 -5.06
N LEU A 24 2.60 -21.10 -4.87
CA LEU A 24 3.85 -20.63 -4.28
C LEU A 24 3.79 -20.54 -2.74
N GLY A 25 2.61 -20.75 -2.13
CA GLY A 25 2.39 -20.52 -0.70
C GLY A 25 1.76 -21.72 0.01
N ARG A 26 2.20 -21.99 1.25
CA ARG A 26 1.63 -23.01 2.14
C ARG A 26 0.53 -22.49 3.09
N ARG A 27 0.29 -21.18 3.12
CA ARG A 27 -0.70 -20.55 4.03
C ARG A 27 -1.96 -20.17 3.23
N ASN A 28 -2.97 -21.02 3.28
CA ASN A 28 -4.34 -20.67 2.85
C ASN A 28 -4.94 -19.72 3.90
N VAL A 29 -4.65 -18.42 3.78
CA VAL A 29 -5.51 -17.41 4.41
C VAL A 29 -6.62 -17.12 3.40
N ALA A 30 -7.88 -17.29 3.78
CA ALA A 30 -8.96 -16.99 2.85
C ALA A 30 -8.95 -15.49 2.54
N SER A 31 -9.34 -15.11 1.31
CA SER A 31 -9.42 -13.70 0.93
C SER A 31 -10.31 -12.90 1.89
N GLN A 32 -11.39 -13.52 2.38
CA GLN A 32 -12.28 -12.93 3.37
C GLN A 32 -11.57 -12.63 4.69
N ASP A 33 -10.68 -13.51 5.15
CA ASP A 33 -9.92 -13.30 6.40
C ASP A 33 -8.95 -12.11 6.25
N LEU A 34 -8.37 -11.92 5.05
CA LEU A 34 -7.55 -10.75 4.76
C LEU A 34 -8.36 -9.45 4.74
N VAL A 35 -9.60 -9.49 4.23
CA VAL A 35 -10.49 -8.31 4.28
C VAL A 35 -10.84 -7.97 5.72
N THR A 36 -11.25 -8.96 6.51
CA THR A 36 -11.55 -8.76 7.94
C THR A 36 -10.32 -8.25 8.69
N PHE A 37 -9.15 -8.85 8.48
CA PHE A 37 -7.89 -8.38 9.06
C PHE A 37 -7.58 -6.93 8.68
N ALA A 38 -7.75 -6.57 7.40
CA ALA A 38 -7.52 -5.20 6.94
C ALA A 38 -8.47 -4.20 7.60
N GLN A 39 -9.76 -4.57 7.72
CA GLN A 39 -10.78 -3.72 8.35
C GLN A 39 -10.50 -3.52 9.84
N ASP A 40 -10.20 -4.60 10.56
CA ASP A 40 -9.95 -4.57 12.01
C ASP A 40 -8.64 -3.85 12.36
N ASN A 41 -7.67 -3.85 11.44
CA ASN A 41 -6.34 -3.27 11.65
C ASN A 41 -6.09 -2.01 10.81
N LEU A 42 -7.12 -1.41 10.20
CA LEU A 42 -6.95 -0.16 9.47
C LEU A 42 -6.61 0.95 10.46
N ARG A 43 -5.49 1.64 10.21
CA ARG A 43 -4.98 2.70 11.07
C ARG A 43 -4.77 4.00 10.32
N CYS A 44 -4.76 5.10 11.05
CA CYS A 44 -4.38 6.39 10.54
C CYS A 44 -3.57 7.17 11.58
N VAL A 45 -2.82 8.16 11.12
CA VAL A 45 -2.10 9.12 11.95
C VAL A 45 -2.71 10.51 11.78
N ASP A 46 -3.01 11.16 12.89
CA ASP A 46 -3.51 12.54 12.91
C ASP A 46 -2.35 13.51 12.62
N TRP A 47 -2.63 14.63 11.95
CA TRP A 47 -1.61 15.65 11.64
C TRP A 47 -0.77 16.10 12.85
N LYS A 48 -1.37 16.20 14.04
CA LYS A 48 -0.68 16.58 15.28
C LYS A 48 0.47 15.62 15.67
N SER A 49 0.39 14.37 15.25
CA SER A 49 1.39 13.33 15.50
C SER A 49 2.37 13.16 14.34
N MET A 50 2.14 13.86 13.22
CA MET A 50 3.02 13.85 12.07
C MET A 50 4.23 14.75 12.32
N THR A 51 5.40 14.16 12.58
CA THR A 51 6.66 14.90 12.79
C THR A 51 7.60 14.74 11.61
N LEU A 52 8.60 15.61 11.53
CA LEU A 52 9.68 15.51 10.53
C LEU A 52 10.41 14.15 10.61
N GLU A 53 10.61 13.64 11.83
CA GLU A 53 11.30 12.39 12.10
C GLU A 53 10.62 11.18 11.45
N LEU A 54 9.29 11.19 11.35
CA LEU A 54 8.54 10.13 10.66
C LEU A 54 8.84 10.08 9.16
N LEU A 55 9.31 11.18 8.57
CA LEU A 55 9.71 11.24 7.17
C LEU A 55 11.21 11.00 6.96
N THR A 56 11.98 10.89 8.04
CA THR A 56 13.44 10.70 8.02
C THR A 56 13.80 9.23 8.12
N GLY A 57 14.63 8.75 7.20
CA GLY A 57 15.41 7.51 7.35
C GLY A 57 14.61 6.21 7.39
N SER A 58 15.18 5.16 6.78
CA SER A 58 14.66 3.77 6.79
C SER A 58 14.50 3.19 8.19
N ILE A 59 13.50 2.33 8.41
CA ILE A 59 13.32 1.54 9.65
C ILE A 59 14.34 0.39 9.78
N THR A 60 15.20 0.20 8.79
CA THR A 60 16.20 -0.89 8.77
C THR A 60 17.16 -0.86 9.96
N ASN A 61 17.34 0.29 10.62
CA ASN A 61 18.19 0.44 11.82
C ASN A 61 17.38 0.76 13.09
N ALA A 62 16.05 0.65 13.04
CA ALA A 62 15.19 0.94 14.18
C ALA A 62 15.28 -0.19 15.22
N THR A 63 15.30 0.18 16.50
CA THR A 63 15.19 -0.77 17.62
C THR A 63 13.76 -1.30 17.76
N ALA A 64 13.56 -2.39 18.52
CA ALA A 64 12.20 -2.89 18.77
C ALA A 64 11.35 -1.82 19.48
N GLU A 65 11.95 -1.07 20.40
CA GLU A 65 11.32 0.05 21.09
C GLU A 65 10.90 1.16 20.11
N ASP A 66 11.74 1.49 19.13
CA ASP A 66 11.41 2.48 18.09
C ASP A 66 10.21 2.03 17.24
N LEU A 67 10.16 0.75 16.86
CA LEU A 67 9.07 0.19 16.05
C LEU A 67 7.74 0.26 16.81
N VAL A 68 7.74 -0.11 18.09
CA VAL A 68 6.55 0.00 18.95
C VAL A 68 6.15 1.47 19.13
N HIS A 69 7.13 2.36 19.33
CA HIS A 69 6.89 3.78 19.43
C HIS A 69 6.24 4.35 18.17
N PHE A 70 6.79 4.08 16.98
CA PHE A 70 6.23 4.53 15.71
C PHE A 70 4.79 4.05 15.51
N TYR A 71 4.52 2.78 15.80
CA TYR A 71 3.18 2.22 15.69
C TYR A 71 2.19 2.86 16.68
N SER A 72 2.65 3.25 17.87
CA SER A 72 1.84 3.93 18.88
C SER A 72 1.39 5.34 18.46
N LEU A 73 2.05 5.96 17.49
CA LEU A 73 1.71 7.30 16.98
C LEU A 73 0.49 7.31 16.05
N SER A 74 0.16 6.15 15.47
CA SER A 74 -1.10 5.95 14.76
C SER A 74 -2.19 5.44 15.70
N ARG A 75 -3.43 5.39 15.21
CA ARG A 75 -4.59 4.85 15.93
C ARG A 75 -5.48 4.06 14.97
N PRO A 76 -6.32 3.14 15.49
CA PRO A 76 -7.38 2.55 14.67
C PRO A 76 -8.26 3.64 14.05
N VAL A 77 -8.70 3.40 12.82
CA VAL A 77 -9.72 4.22 12.16
C VAL A 77 -11.03 4.03 12.89
N ARG A 78 -11.74 5.13 13.19
CA ARG A 78 -13.02 5.09 13.90
C ARG A 78 -14.12 4.55 12.98
N GLU A 79 -15.19 4.07 13.58
CA GLU A 79 -16.39 3.71 12.83
C GLU A 79 -16.88 4.90 11.99
N ASN A 80 -17.17 4.65 10.71
CA ASN A 80 -17.57 5.65 9.71
C ASN A 80 -16.53 6.76 9.42
N GLU A 81 -15.27 6.60 9.85
CA GLU A 81 -14.18 7.48 9.45
C GLU A 81 -13.53 6.98 8.15
N THR A 82 -13.17 7.92 7.28
CA THR A 82 -12.37 7.62 6.08
C THR A 82 -11.04 8.35 6.19
N VAL A 83 -9.94 7.67 5.88
CA VAL A 83 -8.61 8.28 5.89
C VAL A 83 -8.49 9.25 4.70
N ASP A 84 -8.06 10.48 4.94
CA ASP A 84 -8.07 11.50 3.88
C ASP A 84 -7.00 11.25 2.81
N PHE A 85 -5.81 10.81 3.23
CA PHE A 85 -4.66 10.62 2.35
C PHE A 85 -3.87 9.35 2.66
N PHE A 86 -3.67 8.51 1.65
CA PHE A 86 -2.56 7.55 1.63
C PHE A 86 -1.29 8.27 1.21
N VAL A 87 -0.23 8.24 2.03
CA VAL A 87 1.04 8.91 1.72
C VAL A 87 1.98 7.93 1.04
N SER A 88 2.16 8.09 -0.27
CA SER A 88 3.19 7.36 -1.02
C SER A 88 4.42 8.25 -1.13
N HIS A 89 5.56 7.77 -0.63
CA HIS A 89 6.81 8.54 -0.65
C HIS A 89 8.04 7.64 -0.65
N SER A 90 9.18 8.22 -1.06
CA SER A 90 10.47 7.58 -0.83
C SER A 90 11.01 7.93 0.55
N TRP A 91 11.58 6.94 1.22
CA TRP A 91 12.28 7.13 2.50
C TRP A 91 13.64 7.82 2.33
N HIS A 92 14.18 7.85 1.11
CA HIS A 92 15.51 8.38 0.80
C HIS A 92 15.47 9.83 0.28
N ASP A 93 14.28 10.32 -0.06
CA ASP A 93 14.09 11.72 -0.43
C ASP A 93 14.17 12.63 0.81
N ASP A 94 14.59 13.87 0.60
CA ASP A 94 14.82 14.86 1.66
C ASP A 94 13.60 15.01 2.59
N PRO A 95 13.74 14.71 3.89
CA PRO A 95 12.62 14.74 4.83
C PRO A 95 12.08 16.16 5.05
N VAL A 96 12.94 17.19 5.01
CA VAL A 96 12.54 18.58 5.24
C VAL A 96 11.61 19.04 4.13
N THR A 97 12.00 18.85 2.88
CA THR A 97 11.19 19.19 1.71
C THR A 97 9.85 18.45 1.72
N LYS A 98 9.85 17.15 2.04
CA LYS A 98 8.60 16.36 2.16
C LYS A 98 7.67 16.97 3.23
N PHE A 99 8.21 17.28 4.40
CA PHE A 99 7.42 17.83 5.51
C PHE A 99 6.86 19.22 5.18
N GLU A 100 7.65 20.10 4.55
CA GLU A 100 7.18 21.42 4.12
C GLU A 100 6.05 21.33 3.10
N ARG A 101 6.15 20.42 2.12
CA ARG A 101 5.05 20.17 1.17
C ARG A 101 3.82 19.62 1.86
N LEU A 102 4.00 18.72 2.83
CA LEU A 102 2.89 18.18 3.61
C LEU A 102 2.17 19.27 4.42
N ARG A 103 2.90 20.23 5.01
CA ARG A 103 2.31 21.42 5.66
C ARG A 103 1.45 22.25 4.72
N GLN A 104 1.86 22.41 3.46
CA GLN A 104 1.08 23.13 2.44
C GLN A 104 -0.23 22.38 2.13
N VAL A 105 -0.17 21.05 1.99
CA VAL A 105 -1.36 20.20 1.79
C VAL A 105 -2.33 20.33 2.97
N VAL A 106 -1.82 20.26 4.20
CA VAL A 106 -2.63 20.41 5.42
C VAL A 106 -3.30 21.78 5.48
N SER A 107 -2.56 22.86 5.20
CA SER A 107 -3.12 24.22 5.17
C SER A 107 -4.25 24.34 4.14
N ALA A 108 -4.04 23.84 2.93
CA ALA A 108 -5.05 23.84 1.88
C ALA A 108 -6.27 22.99 2.26
N PHE A 109 -6.06 21.81 2.83
CA PHE A 109 -7.13 20.94 3.31
C PHE A 109 -7.95 21.61 4.42
N ARG A 110 -7.28 22.17 5.43
CA ARG A 110 -7.93 22.85 6.56
C ARG A 110 -8.80 24.02 6.10
N ARG A 111 -8.36 24.79 5.11
CA ARG A 111 -9.16 25.88 4.51
C ARG A 111 -10.47 25.39 3.89
N VAL A 112 -10.48 24.19 3.30
CA VAL A 112 -11.65 23.65 2.59
C VAL A 112 -12.55 22.82 3.51
N LYS A 113 -11.97 22.13 4.49
CA LYS A 113 -12.68 21.15 5.34
C LYS A 113 -12.91 21.60 6.78
N GLY A 114 -12.26 22.68 7.23
CA GLY A 114 -12.38 23.19 8.59
C GLY A 114 -11.73 22.31 9.67
N ARG A 115 -11.01 21.25 9.29
CA ARG A 115 -10.28 20.35 10.19
C ARG A 115 -8.94 19.94 9.58
N ASP A 116 -8.07 19.35 10.40
CA ASP A 116 -6.85 18.72 9.90
C ASP A 116 -7.16 17.39 9.20
N PRO A 117 -6.36 17.01 8.19
CA PRO A 117 -6.48 15.72 7.54
C PRO A 117 -5.90 14.59 8.41
N THR A 118 -6.38 13.38 8.15
CA THR A 118 -5.76 12.12 8.60
C THR A 118 -4.94 11.49 7.48
N PHE A 119 -3.88 10.79 7.85
CA PHE A 119 -2.97 10.14 6.91
C PHE A 119 -2.85 8.65 7.18
N TRP A 120 -2.62 7.88 6.13
CA TRP A 120 -2.03 6.55 6.23
C TRP A 120 -0.57 6.67 5.81
N LEU A 121 0.36 6.28 6.69
CA LEU A 121 1.80 6.34 6.47
C LEU A 121 2.41 5.02 6.91
N ASP A 122 3.14 4.38 5.98
CA ASP A 122 3.71 3.04 6.17
C ASP A 122 4.49 2.87 7.49
N LYS A 123 5.35 3.83 7.84
CA LYS A 123 6.21 3.78 9.03
C LYS A 123 5.44 3.64 10.34
N VAL A 124 4.21 4.17 10.42
CA VAL A 124 3.42 4.21 11.66
C VAL A 124 2.11 3.42 11.57
N CYS A 125 1.59 3.17 10.38
CA CYS A 125 0.33 2.45 10.17
C CYS A 125 0.52 0.96 9.90
N ILE A 126 1.73 0.54 9.49
CA ILE A 126 2.09 -0.88 9.41
C ILE A 126 2.65 -1.32 10.76
N ASP A 127 2.14 -2.43 11.29
CA ASP A 127 2.81 -3.10 12.41
C ASP A 127 4.10 -3.74 11.89
N GLN A 128 5.21 -3.05 12.14
CA GLN A 128 6.54 -3.47 11.71
C GLN A 128 7.03 -4.75 12.42
N THR A 129 6.37 -5.17 13.50
CA THR A 129 6.66 -6.44 14.19
C THR A 129 5.96 -7.62 13.51
N SER A 130 4.92 -7.36 12.70
CA SER A 130 4.15 -8.34 11.94
C SER A 130 3.97 -7.92 10.47
N LEU A 131 5.11 -7.72 9.79
CA LEU A 131 5.16 -7.30 8.39
C LEU A 131 4.41 -8.24 7.45
N GLY A 132 4.53 -9.56 7.65
CA GLY A 132 4.03 -10.55 6.70
C GLY A 132 2.54 -10.45 6.39
N ASP A 133 1.71 -10.16 7.40
CA ASP A 133 0.26 -10.05 7.23
C ASP A 133 -0.16 -8.61 6.93
N SER A 134 0.50 -7.62 7.53
CA SER A 134 0.27 -6.19 7.24
C SER A 134 0.53 -5.82 5.78
N LEU A 135 1.53 -6.45 5.14
CA LEU A 135 1.86 -6.22 3.74
C LEU A 135 0.83 -6.81 2.76
N LYS A 136 0.20 -7.94 3.10
CA LYS A 136 -0.80 -8.59 2.23
C LYS A 136 -2.04 -7.74 2.03
N VAL A 137 -2.36 -6.90 3.02
CA VAL A 137 -3.53 -6.03 3.02
C VAL A 137 -3.24 -4.62 2.55
N LEU A 138 -2.01 -4.32 2.11
CA LEU A 138 -1.64 -3.00 1.60
C LEU A 138 -2.60 -2.48 0.50
N PRO A 139 -3.00 -3.28 -0.51
CA PRO A 139 -3.96 -2.81 -1.52
C PRO A 139 -5.30 -2.39 -0.90
N ILE A 140 -5.76 -3.08 0.14
CA ILE A 140 -7.01 -2.73 0.84
C ILE A 140 -6.84 -1.41 1.59
N ASN A 141 -5.71 -1.21 2.27
CA ASN A 141 -5.40 0.04 2.97
C ASN A 141 -5.29 1.25 2.03
N VAL A 142 -4.71 1.07 0.84
CA VAL A 142 -4.67 2.08 -0.21
C VAL A 142 -6.09 2.46 -0.62
N MET A 143 -6.93 1.47 -0.91
CA MET A 143 -8.31 1.67 -1.36
C MET A 143 -9.24 2.23 -0.27
N ALA A 144 -8.91 2.05 1.00
CA ALA A 144 -9.64 2.63 2.13
C ALA A 144 -9.38 4.15 2.29
N CYS A 145 -8.33 4.67 1.64
CA CYS A 145 -8.02 6.09 1.67
C CYS A 145 -8.77 6.86 0.58
N ARG A 146 -9.21 8.08 0.90
CA ARG A 146 -9.99 8.92 -0.02
C ARG A 146 -9.17 9.47 -1.18
N LYS A 147 -7.86 9.68 -0.96
CA LYS A 147 -6.91 10.17 -1.97
C LYS A 147 -5.55 9.53 -1.74
N MET A 148 -4.78 9.37 -2.81
CA MET A 148 -3.34 9.14 -2.72
C MET A 148 -2.59 10.47 -2.83
N LEU A 149 -1.70 10.72 -1.88
CA LEU A 149 -0.76 11.83 -1.86
C LEU A 149 0.63 11.31 -2.19
N VAL A 150 1.10 11.61 -3.39
CA VAL A 150 2.44 11.21 -3.86
C VAL A 150 3.45 12.32 -3.57
N LEU A 151 4.42 12.06 -2.68
CA LEU A 151 5.56 12.93 -2.45
C LEU A 151 6.70 12.51 -3.38
N PHE A 152 6.64 12.99 -4.62
CA PHE A 152 7.55 12.59 -5.69
C PHE A 152 8.89 13.33 -5.61
N GLY A 153 9.89 12.72 -4.98
CA GLY A 153 11.27 13.20 -5.00
C GLY A 153 12.17 12.40 -5.96
N PRO A 154 13.46 12.78 -6.06
CA PRO A 154 14.43 12.16 -6.99
C PRO A 154 14.57 10.64 -6.88
N THR A 155 14.38 10.06 -5.68
CA THR A 155 14.52 8.62 -5.45
C THR A 155 13.21 7.84 -5.56
N TYR A 156 12.06 8.53 -5.57
CA TYR A 156 10.74 7.90 -5.67
C TYR A 156 10.58 6.91 -6.86
N PRO A 157 10.87 7.28 -8.12
CA PRO A 157 10.64 6.36 -9.26
C PRO A 157 11.63 5.19 -9.30
N ARG A 158 12.68 5.19 -8.48
CA ARG A 158 13.72 4.15 -8.45
C ARG A 158 13.44 3.05 -7.42
N ARG A 159 12.34 3.17 -6.66
CA ARG A 159 12.00 2.27 -5.56
C ARG A 159 10.81 1.40 -5.96
N LEU A 160 11.03 0.09 -6.01
CA LEU A 160 9.97 -0.88 -6.31
C LEU A 160 8.75 -0.71 -5.42
N TRP A 161 8.96 -0.44 -4.13
CA TRP A 161 7.89 -0.16 -3.17
C TRP A 161 6.97 0.98 -3.62
N CYS A 162 7.54 2.12 -4.02
CA CYS A 162 6.78 3.29 -4.47
C CYS A 162 6.02 3.00 -5.78
N VAL A 163 6.62 2.23 -6.69
CA VAL A 163 5.96 1.83 -7.94
C VAL A 163 4.80 0.88 -7.67
N TRP A 164 4.96 -0.05 -6.72
CA TRP A 164 3.91 -1.01 -6.36
C TRP A 164 2.69 -0.32 -5.75
N GLU A 165 2.88 0.74 -4.97
CA GLU A 165 1.75 1.51 -4.43
C GLU A 165 0.89 2.21 -5.50
N LEU A 166 1.41 2.43 -6.71
CA LEU A 166 0.72 3.15 -7.79
C LEU A 166 -0.12 2.25 -8.72
N CYS A 167 0.02 0.93 -8.64
CA CYS A 167 -0.61 -0.05 -9.54
C CYS A 167 -1.80 -0.74 -8.87
#